data_AF-A0AAE2JME4-F1
#
_entry.id   AF-A0AAE2JME4-F1
#
_cell.length_a   1.000
_cell.length_b   1.000
_cell.length_c   1.000
_cell.angle_alpha   90.00
_cell.angle_beta   90.00
_cell.angle_gamma   90.00
#
_symmetry.space_group_name_H-M   'P 1'
#
loop_
_entity.id
_entity.type
_entity.pdbx_description
1 polymer ?
#
loop_
_entity_poly.entity_id
_entity_poly.type
_entity_poly.pdbx_seq_one_letter_code
_entity_poly.pdbx_strand_id
1 'polypeptide(L)' 'MPHTKQTICDFGLHKGEPYTKLPASFLTWMVGINHTKREYADAELKRRESAATNRLTVPSK' A
#
# COMPACT_ATOMS: atom_id res chain seq x y z
N MET A 1 9.87 -22.29 -1.51
CA MET A 1 9.73 -21.19 -0.53
C MET A 1 9.27 -19.95 -1.28
N PRO A 2 7.98 -19.58 -1.33
CA PRO A 2 7.62 -18.31 -1.94
C PRO A 2 8.01 -17.21 -0.95
N HIS A 3 9.19 -16.62 -1.15
CA HIS A 3 9.49 -15.32 -0.58
C HIS A 3 8.45 -14.37 -1.17
N THR A 4 7.38 -14.10 -0.42
CA THR A 4 6.53 -12.94 -0.68
C THR A 4 7.47 -11.75 -0.61
N LYS A 5 7.92 -11.27 -1.77
CA LYS A 5 8.80 -10.11 -1.90
C LYS A 5 8.00 -8.91 -1.38
N GLN A 6 8.01 -8.72 -0.06
CA GLN A 6 7.41 -7.56 0.56
C GLN A 6 8.16 -6.37 0.02
N THR A 7 7.51 -5.59 -0.84
CA THR A 7 8.12 -4.38 -1.36
C THR A 7 8.40 -3.48 -0.18
N ILE A 8 9.67 -3.15 0.00
CA ILE A 8 10.15 -2.26 1.05
C ILE A 8 10.27 -0.84 0.47
N CYS A 9 9.78 0.14 1.22
CA CYS A 9 10.02 1.53 0.95
C CYS A 9 11.50 1.84 1.25
N ASP A 10 12.24 2.33 0.27
CA ASP A 10 13.68 2.63 0.41
C ASP A 10 13.97 4.14 0.51
N PHE A 11 12.94 4.96 0.67
CA PHE A 11 13.04 6.41 0.62
C PHE A 11 12.17 7.12 1.65
N GLY A 12 12.49 8.39 1.91
CA GLY A 12 11.74 9.25 2.83
C GLY A 12 11.78 8.78 4.29
N LEU A 13 10.77 9.19 5.05
CA LEU A 13 10.65 8.91 6.49
C LEU A 13 10.48 7.42 6.80
N HIS A 14 9.88 6.66 5.88
CA HIS A 14 9.55 5.24 6.06
C HIS A 14 10.55 4.28 5.39
N LYS A 15 11.79 4.73 5.18
CA LYS A 15 12.85 3.90 4.62
C LYS A 15 13.07 2.65 5.50
N GLY A 16 13.02 1.48 4.89
CA GLY A 16 13.13 0.18 5.55
C GLY A 16 11.79 -0.45 5.95
N GLU A 17 10.67 0.26 5.78
CA GLU A 17 9.35 -0.29 6.09
C GLU A 17 8.66 -0.88 4.84
N PRO A 18 7.92 -1.99 4.98
CA PRO A 18 7.13 -2.53 3.88
C PRO A 18 6.00 -1.58 3.50
N TYR A 19 5.63 -1.55 2.21
CA TYR A 19 4.54 -0.69 1.72
C TYR A 19 3.20 -0.96 2.43
N THR A 20 2.99 -2.18 2.90
CA THR A 20 1.81 -2.58 3.69
C THR A 20 1.70 -1.86 5.04
N LYS A 21 2.80 -1.36 5.60
CA LYS A 21 2.82 -0.58 6.86
C LYS A 21 2.75 0.92 6.64
N LEU A 22 2.91 1.40 5.41
CA LEU A 22 2.87 2.83 5.11
C LEU A 22 1.47 3.42 5.36
N PRO A 23 1.35 4.65 5.87
CA PRO A 23 0.07 5.35 5.95
C PRO A 23 -0.54 5.57 4.56
N ALA A 24 -1.88 5.47 4.45
CA ALA A 24 -2.57 5.69 3.17
C ALA A 24 -2.28 7.10 2.60
N SER A 25 -2.23 8.11 3.46
CA SER A 25 -1.86 9.49 3.09
C SER A 25 -0.47 9.58 2.45
N PHE A 26 0.50 8.82 2.95
CA PHE A 26 1.85 8.76 2.39
C PHE A 26 1.86 8.10 1.02
N LEU A 27 1.10 7.02 0.85
CA LEU A 27 0.95 6.34 -0.45
C LEU A 27 0.28 7.26 -1.48
N THR A 28 -0.81 7.94 -1.11
CA THR A 28 -1.51 8.88 -2.00
C THR A 28 -0.60 10.04 -2.40
N TRP A 29 0.16 10.59 -1.46
CA TRP A 29 1.16 11.62 -1.76
C TRP A 29 2.22 11.10 -2.74
N MET A 30 2.76 9.89 -2.52
CA MET A 30 3.75 9.27 -3.40
C MET A 30 3.25 9.10 -4.84
N VAL A 31 1.98 8.72 -5.00
CA VAL A 31 1.33 8.63 -6.31
C VAL A 31 1.14 10.03 -6.92
N GLY A 32 0.70 11.00 -6.11
CA GLY A 32 0.45 12.38 -6.54
C GLY A 32 1.69 13.10 -7.04
N ILE A 33 2.86 12.87 -6.44
CA ILE A 33 4.15 13.43 -6.90
C ILE A 33 4.77 12.65 -8.06
N ASN A 34 4.11 11.60 -8.56
CA ASN A 34 4.61 10.73 -9.61
C ASN A 34 6.01 10.14 -9.30
N HIS A 35 6.18 9.64 -8.08
CA HIS A 35 7.46 9.03 -7.68
C HIS A 35 7.78 7.79 -8.53
N THR A 36 9.07 7.49 -8.73
CA THR A 36 9.54 6.32 -9.51
C THR A 36 8.92 5.00 -9.07
N LYS A 37 8.58 4.90 -7.78
CA LYS A 37 7.99 3.72 -7.13
C LYS A 37 6.49 3.84 -6.84
N ARG A 38 5.79 4.78 -7.49
CA ARG A 38 4.35 5.01 -7.29
C ARG A 38 3.50 3.78 -7.55
N GLU A 39 3.94 2.87 -8.41
CA GLU A 39 3.23 1.63 -8.74
C GLU A 39 3.00 0.74 -7.51
N TYR A 40 3.97 0.70 -6.59
CA TYR A 40 3.84 -0.06 -5.35
C TYR A 40 2.87 0.62 -4.37
N ALA A 41 2.85 1.96 -4.36
CA ALA A 41 1.91 2.72 -3.55
C ALA A 41 0.47 2.60 -4.06
N ASP A 42 0.28 2.70 -5.38
CA ASP A 42 -1.01 2.52 -6.04
C ASP A 42 -1.55 1.10 -5.85
N ALA A 43 -0.70 0.07 -6.00
CA ALA A 43 -1.09 -1.31 -5.75
C ALA A 43 -1.54 -1.55 -4.30
N GLU A 44 -0.82 -0.98 -3.33
CA GLU A 44 -1.19 -1.10 -1.91
C GLU A 44 -2.49 -0.33 -1.59
N LEU A 45 -2.69 0.86 -2.17
CA LEU A 45 -3.95 1.61 -2.05
C LEU A 45 -5.13 0.79 -2.60
N LYS A 46 -5.01 0.25 -3.82
CA LYS A 46 -6.03 -0.61 -4.44
C LYS A 46 -6.33 -1.86 -3.61
N ARG A 47 -5.30 -2.48 -3.03
CA ARG A 47 -5.48 -3.62 -2.11
C ARG A 47 -6.32 -3.22 -0.90
N ARG A 48 -6.05 -2.05 -0.30
CA ARG A 48 -6.80 -1.53 0.84
C ARG A 48 -8.23 -1.18 0.49
N GLU A 49 -8.46 -0.53 -0.66
CA GLU A 49 -9.80 -0.24 -1.18
C GLU A 49 -10.59 -1.53 -1.41
N SER A 50 -9.97 -2.54 -2.03
CA SER A 50 -10.60 -3.85 -2.24
C SER A 50 -10.94 -4.54 -0.92
N ALA A 51 -10.03 -4.49 0.07
CA ALA A 51 -10.27 -5.06 1.39
C ALA A 51 -11.36 -4.31 2.18
N ALA A 52 -11.42 -2.98 2.06
CA ALA A 52 -12.44 -2.14 2.69
C ALA A 52 -13.81 -2.37 2.02
N THR A 53 -13.88 -2.37 0.69
CA THR A 53 -15.08 -2.72 -0.08
C THR A 53 -15.57 -4.11 0.26
N ASN A 54 -14.67 -5.10 0.33
CA ASN A 54 -15.04 -6.45 0.71
C ASN A 54 -15.54 -6.55 2.16
N ARG A 55 -15.09 -5.69 3.08
CA ARG A 55 -15.67 -5.62 4.44
C ARG A 55 -17.07 -5.01 4.48
N LEU A 56 -17.45 -4.20 3.50
CA LEU A 56 -18.80 -3.62 3.40
C LEU A 56 -19.84 -4.62 2.87
N THR A 57 -19.42 -5.69 2.19
CA THR A 57 -20.31 -6.69 1.59
C THR A 57 -20.49 -7.97 2.42
N VAL A 58 -19.74 -8.15 3.51
CA VAL A 58 -19.99 -9.24 4.48
C VAL A 58 -20.94 -8.74 5.56
N PRO A 59 -22.21 -9.18 5.61
CA PRO A 59 -23.04 -8.94 6.78
C PRO A 59 -22.39 -9.68 7.96
N SER A 60 -22.18 -8.95 9.05
CA SER A 60 -21.82 -9.53 10.34
C SER A 60 -22.88 -10.59 10.67
N LYS A 61 -22.46 -11.86 10.77
CA LYS A 61 -23.32 -12.95 11.24
C LYS A 61 -23.43 -12.91 12.76
#